data_AF-A0A2T1CPX9-F1
#
_entry.id   AF-A0A2T1CPX9-F1
#
_cell.length_a   1.000
_cell.length_b   1.000
_cell.length_c   1.000
_cell.angle_alpha   90.00
_cell.angle_beta   90.00
_cell.angle_gamma   90.00
#
_symmetry.space_group_name_H-M   'P 1'
#
loop_
_entity.id
_entity.type
_entity.pdbx_description
1 polymer ?
#
loop_
_entity_poly.entity_id
_entity_poly.type
_entity_poly.pdbx_seq_one_letter_code
_entity_poly.pdbx_strand_id
1 'polypeptide(L)'
;CDDRRNREEILQLICQEQYIGADPKDIRPGFIDPYNSGTEAEPEMLYNFNQFYVDQTNCPDRLEMVWVMAQMARWGMIPFPKNWVEVVDRVLRPDVFGQAVRELGLPDISRVRRTIELFDGTVFNLDDPIAYLQNVKIKRGLRIEEILIEQIGSQCSIRQPA
;
A
#
# COMPACT_ATOMS: atom_id res chain seq x y z
N CYS A 1 -5.53 -10.56 -12.86
CA CYS A 1 -6.11 -11.00 -11.57
C CYS A 1 -7.45 -10.33 -11.26
N ASP A 2 -7.70 -9.09 -11.69
CA ASP A 2 -8.98 -8.43 -11.40
C ASP A 2 -10.17 -8.90 -12.23
N ASP A 3 -9.94 -9.43 -13.43
CA ASP A 3 -11.02 -10.03 -14.22
C ASP A 3 -11.62 -11.22 -13.45
N ARG A 4 -12.88 -11.06 -13.05
CA ARG A 4 -13.61 -12.03 -12.23
C ARG A 4 -13.72 -13.40 -12.89
N ARG A 5 -13.73 -13.44 -14.22
CA ARG A 5 -13.79 -14.70 -14.99
C ARG A 5 -12.58 -15.59 -14.71
N ASN A 6 -11.46 -14.99 -14.30
CA ASN A 6 -10.20 -15.71 -14.04
C ASN A 6 -10.05 -16.08 -12.56
N ARG A 7 -10.96 -15.69 -11.66
CA ARG A 7 -10.78 -15.90 -10.22
C ARG A 7 -10.81 -17.38 -9.81
N GLU A 8 -11.59 -18.21 -10.50
CA GLU A 8 -11.58 -19.66 -10.26
C GLU A 8 -10.21 -20.27 -10.57
N GLU A 9 -9.62 -19.91 -11.71
CA GLU A 9 -8.28 -20.37 -12.08
C GLU A 9 -7.23 -19.86 -11.08
N ILE A 10 -7.28 -18.59 -10.69
CA ILE A 10 -6.36 -18.00 -9.71
C ILE A 10 -6.46 -18.73 -8.37
N LEU A 11 -7.68 -19.02 -7.90
CA LEU A 11 -7.90 -19.77 -6.67
C LEU A 11 -7.22 -21.15 -6.72
N GLN A 12 -7.41 -21.90 -7.81
CA GLN A 12 -6.77 -23.20 -7.97
C GLN A 12 -5.24 -23.10 -8.04
N LEU A 13 -4.70 -22.04 -8.65
CA LEU A 13 -3.25 -21.81 -8.74
C LEU A 13 -2.65 -21.49 -7.37
N ILE A 14 -3.20 -20.55 -6.61
CA ILE A 14 -2.62 -20.12 -5.33
C ILE A 14 -2.76 -21.18 -4.23
N CYS A 15 -3.74 -22.08 -4.33
CA CYS A 15 -3.98 -23.14 -3.36
C CYS A 15 -3.06 -24.36 -3.54
N GLN A 16 -2.27 -24.42 -4.62
CA GLN A 16 -1.34 -25.54 -4.80
C GLN A 16 -0.32 -25.59 -3.65
N GLU A 17 0.16 -26.80 -3.34
CA GLU A 17 1.03 -27.08 -2.19
C GLU A 17 2.32 -26.25 -2.19
N GLN A 18 2.87 -25.95 -3.38
CA GLN A 18 4.06 -25.11 -3.51
C GLN A 18 3.81 -23.60 -3.29
N TYR A 19 2.55 -23.17 -3.15
CA TYR A 19 2.18 -21.79 -2.87
C TYR A 19 1.59 -21.67 -1.46
N ILE A 20 0.28 -21.48 -1.31
CA ILE A 20 -0.37 -21.36 0.00
C ILE A 20 -0.57 -22.74 0.65
N GLY A 21 -0.80 -23.78 -0.16
CA GLY A 21 -1.05 -25.13 0.34
C GLY A 21 -2.28 -25.25 1.24
N ALA A 22 -3.28 -24.40 1.05
CA ALA A 22 -4.55 -24.42 1.79
C ALA A 22 -5.69 -24.95 0.90
N ASP A 23 -6.77 -25.41 1.54
CA ASP A 23 -7.96 -25.87 0.82
C ASP A 23 -8.65 -24.67 0.13
N PRO A 24 -8.96 -24.75 -1.18
CA PRO A 24 -9.66 -23.70 -1.90
C PRO A 24 -10.92 -23.18 -1.20
N LYS A 25 -11.63 -24.03 -0.45
CA LYS A 25 -12.85 -23.64 0.27
C LYS A 25 -12.60 -22.55 1.33
N ASP A 26 -11.38 -22.47 1.86
CA ASP A 26 -11.04 -21.54 2.94
C ASP A 26 -10.68 -20.14 2.40
N ILE A 27 -10.21 -20.06 1.14
CA ILE A 27 -9.81 -18.81 0.48
C ILE A 27 -10.94 -18.22 -0.36
N ARG A 28 -11.92 -19.05 -0.74
CA ARG A 28 -13.02 -18.69 -1.62
C ARG A 28 -13.93 -17.56 -1.09
N PRO A 29 -14.31 -17.50 0.22
CA PRO A 29 -15.14 -16.43 0.75
C PRO A 29 -14.46 -15.06 0.64
N GLY A 30 -15.15 -14.06 0.09
CA GLY A 30 -14.62 -12.72 -0.16
C GLY A 30 -13.70 -12.61 -1.39
N PHE A 31 -13.13 -13.72 -1.88
CA PHE A 31 -12.41 -13.74 -3.16
C PHE A 31 -13.35 -14.00 -4.34
N ILE A 32 -14.22 -15.00 -4.24
CA ILE A 32 -15.22 -15.35 -5.28
C ILE A 32 -16.63 -15.27 -4.70
N ASP A 33 -16.83 -15.86 -3.53
CA ASP A 33 -18.13 -16.03 -2.90
C ASP A 33 -18.43 -14.90 -1.91
N PRO A 34 -19.70 -14.74 -1.47
CA PRO A 34 -20.06 -13.80 -0.41
C PRO A 34 -19.24 -14.06 0.86
N TYR A 35 -18.78 -12.97 1.48
CA TYR A 35 -18.02 -13.04 2.73
C TYR A 35 -18.98 -12.99 3.91
N ASN A 36 -18.91 -14.00 4.78
CA ASN A 36 -19.63 -14.01 6.05
C ASN A 36 -18.75 -13.37 7.13
N SER A 37 -19.21 -12.25 7.70
CA SER A 37 -18.49 -11.52 8.75
C SER A 37 -18.55 -12.18 10.14
N GLY A 38 -19.26 -13.29 10.29
CA GLY A 38 -19.50 -13.96 11.57
C GLY A 38 -20.50 -13.23 12.47
N THR A 39 -21.25 -12.27 11.91
CA THR A 39 -22.33 -11.54 12.58
C THR A 39 -23.69 -12.10 12.17
N GLU A 40 -24.79 -11.57 12.72
CA GLU A 40 -26.15 -11.91 12.27
C GLU A 40 -26.48 -11.35 10.88
N ALA A 41 -25.58 -10.58 10.27
CA ALA A 41 -25.76 -10.05 8.93
C ALA A 41 -25.61 -11.15 7.88
N GLU A 42 -26.39 -11.02 6.80
CA GLU A 42 -26.28 -11.90 5.64
C GLU A 42 -24.90 -11.75 4.97
N PRO A 43 -24.30 -12.85 4.48
CA PRO A 43 -23.06 -12.78 3.72
C PRO A 43 -23.16 -11.87 2.51
N GLU A 44 -22.15 -11.04 2.27
CA GLU A 44 -22.18 -10.03 1.22
C GLU A 44 -21.06 -10.18 0.18
N MET A 45 -21.34 -9.77 -1.05
CA MET A 45 -20.35 -9.75 -2.12
C MET A 45 -19.41 -8.54 -1.98
N LEU A 46 -18.17 -8.80 -1.56
CA LEU A 46 -17.16 -7.76 -1.42
C LEU A 46 -16.42 -7.49 -2.73
N TYR A 47 -16.97 -6.60 -3.56
CA TYR A 47 -16.47 -6.44 -4.92
C TYR A 47 -15.03 -5.91 -5.01
N ASN A 48 -14.66 -5.05 -4.05
CA ASN A 48 -13.39 -4.33 -4.00
C ASN A 48 -12.45 -4.88 -2.92
N PHE A 49 -12.69 -6.08 -2.40
CA PHE A 49 -11.89 -6.64 -1.32
C PHE A 49 -10.46 -6.99 -1.75
N ASN A 50 -10.35 -7.55 -2.95
CA ASN A 50 -9.07 -7.86 -3.60
C ASN A 50 -9.05 -7.14 -4.96
N GLN A 51 -8.19 -6.13 -5.07
CA GLN A 51 -7.94 -5.36 -6.30
C GLN A 51 -6.44 -5.36 -6.60
N PHE A 52 -6.08 -5.52 -7.87
CA PHE A 52 -4.69 -5.66 -8.31
C PHE A 52 -4.26 -4.62 -9.35
N TYR A 53 -5.20 -3.98 -10.06
CA TYR A 53 -4.98 -3.04 -11.16
C TYR A 53 -6.14 -2.04 -11.31
N VAL A 54 -7.38 -2.50 -11.12
CA VAL A 54 -8.57 -1.63 -11.11
C VAL A 54 -8.35 -0.46 -10.16
N ASP A 55 -8.84 0.73 -10.54
CA ASP A 55 -8.61 2.01 -9.82
C ASP A 55 -7.13 2.39 -9.62
N GLN A 56 -6.26 1.84 -10.48
CA GLN A 56 -4.81 2.02 -10.43
C GLN A 56 -4.19 1.53 -9.12
N THR A 57 -4.77 0.55 -8.44
CA THR A 57 -4.36 0.09 -7.09
C THR A 57 -2.90 -0.39 -7.02
N ASN A 58 -2.29 -0.81 -8.12
CA ASN A 58 -0.87 -1.15 -8.20
C ASN A 58 0.07 0.06 -8.29
N CYS A 59 -0.45 1.26 -8.58
CA CYS A 59 0.37 2.46 -8.71
C CYS A 59 0.91 2.89 -7.33
N PRO A 60 2.22 3.12 -7.19
CA PRO A 60 2.77 3.62 -5.94
C PRO A 60 2.21 5.00 -5.58
N ASP A 61 1.55 5.12 -4.42
CA ASP A 61 0.90 6.36 -3.97
C ASP A 61 1.64 6.99 -2.78
N ARG A 62 2.09 8.24 -2.96
CA ARG A 62 2.74 9.03 -1.91
C ARG A 62 1.83 9.23 -0.70
N LEU A 63 0.52 9.46 -0.90
CA LEU A 63 -0.45 9.64 0.18
C LEU A 63 -0.51 8.42 1.10
N GLU A 64 -0.61 7.23 0.52
CA GLU A 64 -0.68 5.98 1.27
C GLU A 64 0.63 5.70 2.01
N MET A 65 1.79 5.94 1.37
CA MET A 65 3.10 5.75 2.01
C MET A 65 3.30 6.68 3.21
N VAL A 66 2.94 7.96 3.08
CA VAL A 66 3.01 8.90 4.21
C VAL A 66 2.02 8.52 5.30
N TRP A 67 0.83 8.03 4.94
CA TRP A 67 -0.14 7.53 5.92
C TRP A 67 0.40 6.34 6.72
N VAL A 68 0.97 5.33 6.05
CA VAL A 68 1.61 4.18 6.72
C VAL A 68 2.70 4.65 7.68
N MET A 69 3.57 5.56 7.21
CA MET A 69 4.63 6.15 8.04
C MET A 69 4.07 6.93 9.24
N ALA A 70 3.01 7.70 9.04
CA ALA A 70 2.31 8.40 10.12
C ALA A 70 1.74 7.40 11.15
N GLN A 71 1.15 6.29 10.71
CA GLN A 71 0.60 5.28 11.62
C GLN A 71 1.70 4.56 12.41
N MET A 72 2.86 4.27 11.80
CA MET A 72 4.02 3.74 12.53
C MET A 72 4.51 4.72 13.60
N ALA A 73 4.55 6.01 13.28
CA ALA A 73 4.93 7.05 14.24
C ALA A 73 3.89 7.25 15.36
N ARG A 74 2.59 7.20 15.03
CA ARG A 74 1.47 7.26 15.97
C ARG A 74 1.58 6.18 17.04
N TRP A 75 2.04 4.98 16.67
CA TRP A 75 2.23 3.85 17.58
C TRP A 75 3.64 3.78 18.19
N GLY A 76 4.49 4.77 17.94
CA GLY A 76 5.81 4.90 18.54
C GLY A 76 6.86 3.94 17.99
N MET A 77 6.59 3.26 16.87
CA MET A 77 7.54 2.33 16.23
C MET A 77 8.75 3.09 15.66
N ILE A 78 8.51 4.27 15.09
CA ILE A 78 9.52 5.17 14.54
C ILE A 78 9.23 6.61 14.96
N PRO A 79 10.20 7.53 14.99
CA PRO A 79 9.90 8.95 14.94
C PRO A 79 9.30 9.32 13.58
N PHE A 80 8.40 10.32 13.55
CA PHE A 80 7.94 10.88 12.29
C PHE A 80 9.03 11.79 11.69
N PRO A 81 9.47 11.57 10.44
CA PRO A 81 10.52 12.39 9.83
C PRO A 81 10.04 13.82 9.57
N LYS A 82 10.81 14.82 10.02
CA LYS A 82 10.61 16.22 9.62
C LYS A 82 10.74 16.39 8.11
N ASN A 83 11.74 15.72 7.53
CA ASN A 83 12.02 15.66 6.10
C ASN A 83 11.30 14.47 5.43
N TRP A 84 10.04 14.21 5.79
CA TRP A 84 9.27 13.06 5.28
C TRP A 84 9.20 13.01 3.74
N VAL A 85 9.19 14.15 3.06
CA VAL A 85 9.17 14.23 1.59
C VAL A 85 10.40 13.51 1.01
N GLU A 86 11.59 13.83 1.54
CA GLU A 86 12.84 13.24 1.09
C GLU A 86 12.90 11.74 1.40
N VAL A 87 12.42 11.34 2.59
CA VAL A 87 12.37 9.93 3.00
C VAL A 87 11.47 9.14 2.07
N VAL A 88 10.29 9.66 1.72
CA VAL A 88 9.37 8.98 0.81
C VAL A 88 9.93 8.97 -0.61
N ASP A 89 10.47 10.07 -1.11
CA ASP A 89 11.03 10.14 -2.47
C ASP A 89 12.27 9.23 -2.65
N ARG A 90 12.98 8.90 -1.57
CA ARG A 90 14.09 7.95 -1.60
C ARG A 90 13.65 6.49 -1.81
N VAL A 91 12.44 6.15 -1.38
CA VAL A 91 11.92 4.77 -1.37
C VAL A 91 10.88 4.56 -2.48
N LEU A 92 9.99 5.54 -2.67
CA LEU A 92 8.94 5.49 -3.66
C LEU A 92 9.51 5.77 -5.05
N ARG A 93 9.34 4.82 -5.97
CA ARG A 93 9.85 4.91 -7.34
C ARG A 93 8.73 4.96 -8.39
N PRO A 94 7.91 6.04 -8.40
CA PRO A 94 6.85 6.20 -9.40
C PRO A 94 7.43 6.39 -10.81
N ASP A 95 8.69 6.82 -10.93
CA ASP A 95 9.42 6.93 -12.18
C ASP A 95 9.64 5.57 -12.85
N VAL A 96 10.06 4.56 -12.08
CA VAL A 96 10.27 3.18 -12.56
C VAL A 96 8.94 2.55 -12.97
N PHE A 97 7.92 2.73 -12.14
CA PHE A 97 6.57 2.25 -12.45
C PHE A 97 6.02 2.92 -13.72
N GLY A 98 6.14 4.24 -13.84
CA GLY A 98 5.70 5.00 -15.00
C GLY A 98 6.46 4.62 -16.28
N GLN A 99 7.74 4.27 -16.17
CA GLN A 99 8.50 3.72 -17.31
C GLN A 99 7.90 2.40 -17.79
N ALA A 100 7.65 1.44 -16.90
CA ALA A 100 7.06 0.16 -17.26
C ALA A 100 5.67 0.32 -17.89
N VAL A 101 4.84 1.23 -17.36
CA VAL A 101 3.51 1.54 -17.89
C VAL A 101 3.59 2.07 -19.32
N ARG A 102 4.52 3.00 -19.60
CA ARG A 102 4.75 3.53 -20.94
C ARG A 102 5.24 2.47 -21.92
N GLU A 103 6.18 1.61 -21.50
CA GLU A 103 6.71 0.52 -22.32
C GLU A 103 5.63 -0.51 -22.68
N LEU A 104 4.67 -0.74 -21.77
CA LEU A 104 3.51 -1.60 -22.00
C LEU A 104 2.38 -0.92 -22.79
N GLY A 105 2.51 0.35 -23.15
CA GLY A 105 1.48 1.11 -23.87
C GLY A 105 0.20 1.34 -23.06
N LEU A 106 0.28 1.28 -21.73
CA LEU A 106 -0.84 1.53 -20.84
C LEU A 106 -1.05 3.05 -20.67
N PRO A 107 -2.28 3.51 -20.40
CA PRO A 107 -2.58 4.93 -20.22
C PRO A 107 -1.78 5.52 -19.05
N ASP A 108 -1.42 6.80 -19.17
CA ASP A 108 -0.70 7.51 -18.12
C ASP A 108 -1.52 7.58 -16.83
N ILE A 109 -0.82 7.46 -15.70
CA ILE A 109 -1.39 7.20 -14.38
C ILE A 109 -1.29 8.48 -13.56
N SER A 110 -1.74 9.59 -14.15
CA SER A 110 -1.82 10.86 -13.43
C SER A 110 -2.91 10.76 -12.37
N ARG A 111 -2.51 10.70 -11.09
CA ARG A 111 -3.47 10.68 -9.97
C ARG A 111 -3.89 12.09 -9.59
N VAL A 112 -5.20 12.26 -9.44
CA VAL A 112 -5.79 13.45 -8.81
C VAL A 112 -5.43 13.45 -7.32
N ARG A 113 -5.11 14.63 -6.77
CA ARG A 113 -4.88 14.80 -5.33
C ARG A 113 -6.12 14.32 -4.57
N ARG A 114 -5.95 13.37 -3.66
CA ARG A 114 -7.04 12.77 -2.88
C ARG A 114 -6.72 12.81 -1.39
N THR A 115 -7.73 12.51 -0.57
CA THR A 115 -7.61 12.37 0.88
C THR A 115 -7.97 10.94 1.29
N ILE A 116 -7.47 10.48 2.44
CA ILE A 116 -7.91 9.24 3.06
C ILE A 116 -8.92 9.61 4.14
N GLU A 117 -10.17 9.19 3.96
CA GLU A 117 -11.21 9.30 4.99
C GLU A 117 -11.30 7.98 5.76
N LEU A 118 -11.16 8.04 7.07
CA LEU A 118 -11.25 6.89 7.96
C LEU A 118 -12.72 6.67 8.37
N PHE A 119 -13.03 5.45 8.83
CA PHE A 119 -14.38 5.07 9.25
C PHE A 119 -14.95 5.94 10.39
N ASP A 120 -14.09 6.61 11.17
CA ASP A 120 -14.48 7.51 12.26
C ASP A 120 -14.66 8.97 11.81
N GLY A 121 -14.61 9.23 10.50
CA GLY A 121 -14.70 10.56 9.89
C GLY A 121 -13.39 11.35 9.94
N THR A 122 -12.31 10.78 10.47
CA THR A 122 -11.00 11.45 10.44
C THR A 122 -10.49 11.51 9.00
N VAL A 123 -10.03 12.69 8.59
CA VAL A 123 -9.45 12.89 7.25
C VAL A 123 -7.93 13.01 7.36
N PHE A 124 -7.21 12.29 6.51
CA PHE A 124 -5.77 12.40 6.30
C PHE A 124 -5.46 12.93 4.90
N ASN A 125 -4.53 13.88 4.81
CA ASN A 125 -4.04 14.44 3.57
C ASN A 125 -2.51 14.69 3.66
N LEU A 126 -1.90 15.05 2.53
CA LEU A 126 -0.46 15.32 2.43
C LEU A 126 -0.05 16.73 2.85
N ASP A 127 -1.01 17.61 3.13
CA ASP A 127 -0.76 19.04 3.32
C ASP A 127 -0.08 19.28 4.66
N ASP A 128 -0.53 18.57 5.71
CA ASP A 128 0.08 18.60 7.03
C ASP A 128 -0.09 17.26 7.78
N PRO A 129 0.77 16.27 7.51
CA PRO A 129 0.73 14.98 8.21
C PRO A 129 1.09 15.10 9.70
N ILE A 130 1.81 16.16 10.09
CA ILE A 130 2.18 16.41 11.50
C ILE A 130 0.95 16.89 12.28
N ALA A 131 0.18 17.83 11.73
CA ALA A 131 -1.08 18.27 12.34
C ALA A 131 -2.07 17.11 12.50
N TYR A 132 -2.16 16.21 11.50
CA TYR A 132 -2.94 14.98 11.65
C TYR A 132 -2.51 14.18 12.90
N LEU A 133 -1.20 13.90 13.04
CA LEU A 133 -0.67 13.16 14.19
C LEU A 133 -0.87 13.87 15.53
N GLN A 134 -0.90 15.19 15.54
CA GLN A 134 -1.19 15.95 16.75
C GLN A 134 -2.66 15.83 17.16
N ASN A 135 -3.58 15.77 16.19
CA ASN A 135 -5.02 15.80 16.43
C ASN A 135 -5.64 14.43 16.72
N VAL A 136 -5.01 13.32 16.35
CA VAL A 136 -5.54 11.98 16.70
C VAL A 136 -5.59 11.78 18.22
N LYS A 137 -6.74 11.33 18.72
CA LYS A 137 -7.01 11.21 20.17
C LYS A 137 -6.10 10.19 20.86
N ILE A 138 -5.92 9.02 20.22
CA ILE A 138 -5.14 7.90 20.76
C ILE A 138 -3.83 7.81 19.98
N LYS A 139 -2.72 8.09 20.68
CA LYS A 139 -1.35 8.04 20.16
C LYS A 139 -0.35 7.81 21.29
N ARG A 140 0.82 7.30 20.96
CA ARG A 140 2.00 7.28 21.86
C ARG A 140 2.63 8.68 21.93
N GLY A 141 3.68 8.82 22.72
CA GLY A 141 4.50 10.04 22.73
C GLY A 141 5.05 10.30 21.33
N LEU A 142 4.52 11.33 20.67
CA LEU A 142 4.90 11.67 19.30
C LEU A 142 6.33 12.20 19.30
N ARG A 143 7.21 11.55 18.52
CA ARG A 143 8.58 11.99 18.28
C ARG A 143 8.67 12.48 16.86
N ILE A 144 9.22 13.68 16.68
CA ILE A 144 9.42 14.29 15.36
C ILE A 144 10.89 14.62 15.23
N GLU A 145 11.58 13.90 14.35
CA GLU A 145 13.03 13.92 14.22
C GLU A 145 13.41 14.11 12.76
N GLU A 146 14.54 14.73 12.48
CA GLU A 146 15.08 14.78 11.12
C GLU A 146 15.85 13.50 10.84
N ILE A 147 15.56 12.85 9.71
CA ILE A 147 16.17 11.58 9.36
C ILE A 147 17.27 11.83 8.34
N LEU A 148 18.50 11.51 8.72
CA LEU A 148 19.66 11.62 7.83
C LEU A 148 19.56 10.55 6.75
N ILE A 149 19.41 10.97 5.49
CA ILE A 149 19.43 10.08 4.34
C ILE A 149 20.86 10.04 3.82
N GLU A 150 21.55 8.91 4.00
CA GLU A 150 22.85 8.71 3.37
C GLU A 150 22.70 8.79 1.84
N GLN A 151 23.48 9.67 1.21
CA GLN A 151 23.60 9.67 -0.23
C GLN A 151 24.22 8.35 -0.65
N ILE A 152 23.62 7.63 -1.61
CA ILE A 152 24.27 6.49 -2.24
C ILE A 152 25.51 7.04 -2.96
N GLY A 153 26.66 6.96 -2.30
CA GLY A 153 27.95 7.27 -2.89
C GLY A 153 28.22 6.29 -4.02
N SER A 154 28.73 6.81 -5.13
CA SER A 154 29.25 6.11 -6.30
C SER A 154 30.44 5.18 -6.01
N GLN A 155 30.29 4.23 -5.08
CA GLN A 155 31.28 3.21 -4.75
C GLN A 155 30.64 1.82 -4.68
N CYS A 156 30.09 1.37 -5.81
CA CYS A 156 30.03 -0.06 -6.08
C CYS A 156 31.01 -0.36 -7.22
N SER A 157 32.31 -0.36 -6.88
CA SER A 157 33.31 -0.98 -7.76
C SER A 157 33.08 -2.48 -7.68
N ILE A 158 32.31 -3.01 -8.62
CA ILE A 158 32.30 -4.45 -8.89
C ILE A 158 33.71 -4.77 -9.38
N ARG A 159 34.56 -5.32 -8.49
CA ARG A 159 35.82 -5.91 -8.91
C ARG A 159 35.47 -7.12 -9.77
N GLN A 160 35.62 -6.99 -11.08
CA GLN A 160 35.63 -8.16 -11.97
C GLN A 160 36.86 -9.00 -11.64
N PRO A 161 36.73 -10.31 -11.38
CA PRO A 161 37.88 -11.18 -11.24
C PRO A 161 38.60 -11.32 -12.59
N ALA A 162 39.94 -11.33 -12.51
CA ALA A 162 40.86 -11.53 -13.64
C ALA A 162 40.83 -12.96 -14.16
#